data_AF-A0A2Z6DXN9-F1
#
_entry.id   AF-A0A2Z6DXN9-F1
#
_cell.length_a   1.000
_cell.length_b   1.000
_cell.length_c   1.000
_cell.angle_alpha   90.00
_cell.angle_beta   90.00
_cell.angle_gamma   90.00
#
_symmetry.space_group_name_H-M   'P 1'
#
loop_
_entity.id
_entity.type
_entity.pdbx_description
1 polymer ?
#
loop_
_entity_poly.entity_id
_entity_poly.type
_entity_poly.pdbx_seq_one_letter_code
_entity_poly.pdbx_strand_id
1 'polypeptide(L)'
;MSQEDFARIAGVQRRAQIRYEQDEREPSARYLEAIASVGADVTYILTGRRERPASELTDRARLKAAIEVIEEGLGDKRLPPDKKAEAILLAYELLAEPTATRATVIELIRRVA
;
A
#
# COMPACT_ATOMS: atom_id res chain seq x y z
N MET A 1 20.01 5.59 12.59
CA MET A 1 19.39 5.73 13.92
C MET A 1 20.19 4.92 14.92
N SER A 2 20.46 5.43 16.12
CA SER A 2 21.26 4.74 17.14
C SER A 2 20.38 3.96 18.15
N GLN A 3 21.00 3.09 18.97
CA GLN A 3 20.32 2.39 20.09
C GLN A 3 19.69 3.39 21.07
N GLU A 4 20.36 4.51 21.31
CA GLU A 4 19.89 5.58 22.20
C GLU A 4 18.65 6.27 21.64
N ASP A 5 18.61 6.47 20.32
CA ASP A 5 17.46 7.06 19.63
C ASP A 5 16.23 6.17 19.73
N PHE A 6 16.37 4.89 19.42
CA PHE A 6 15.30 3.90 19.51
C PHE A 6 14.74 3.82 20.94
N ALA A 7 15.63 3.76 21.93
CA ALA A 7 15.25 3.72 23.33
C ALA A 7 14.45 4.97 23.72
N ARG A 8 14.93 6.16 23.32
CA ARG A 8 14.26 7.44 23.58
C ARG A 8 12.89 7.53 22.91
N ILE A 9 12.76 7.14 21.64
CA ILE A 9 11.50 7.13 20.89
C ILE A 9 10.46 6.25 21.60
N ALA A 10 10.87 5.07 22.05
CA ALA A 10 9.99 4.13 22.72
C ALA A 10 9.81 4.38 24.23
N GLY A 11 10.43 5.42 24.79
CA GLY A 11 10.35 5.73 26.21
C GLY A 11 10.99 4.68 27.12
N VAL A 12 12.00 3.96 26.63
CA VAL A 12 12.77 2.96 27.38
C VAL A 12 14.21 3.41 27.58
N GLN A 13 14.94 2.73 28.47
CA GLN A 13 16.38 2.97 28.64
C GLN A 13 17.18 2.30 27.53
N ARG A 14 18.34 2.85 27.16
CA ARG A 14 19.27 2.24 26.19
C ARG A 14 19.61 0.78 26.52
N ARG A 15 19.72 0.43 27.81
CA ARG A 15 19.94 -0.97 28.25
C ARG A 15 18.79 -1.91 27.89
N ALA A 16 17.55 -1.42 27.83
CA ALA A 16 16.43 -2.23 27.35
C ALA A 16 16.59 -2.55 25.86
N GLN A 17 16.96 -1.55 25.05
CA GLN A 17 17.24 -1.73 23.63
C GLN A 17 18.35 -2.77 23.39
N ILE A 18 19.47 -2.67 24.12
CA ILE A 18 20.57 -3.63 24.02
C ILE A 18 20.10 -5.06 24.32
N ARG A 19 19.27 -5.23 25.36
CA ARG A 19 18.73 -6.56 25.70
C ARG A 19 17.80 -7.13 24.63
N TYR A 20 17.07 -6.28 23.91
CA TYR A 20 16.27 -6.70 22.77
C TYR A 20 17.17 -7.19 21.62
N GLU A 21 18.26 -6.47 21.35
CA GLU A 21 19.21 -6.83 20.29
C GLU A 21 20.08 -8.06 20.61
N GLN A 22 20.13 -8.46 21.88
CA GLN A 22 20.87 -9.63 22.37
C GLN A 22 19.95 -10.84 22.64
N ASP A 23 18.67 -10.75 22.26
CA ASP A 23 17.66 -11.79 22.50
C ASP A 23 17.46 -12.14 23.99
N GLU A 24 17.88 -11.26 24.91
CA GLU A 24 17.72 -11.47 26.36
C GLU A 24 16.31 -11.11 26.84
N ARG A 25 15.58 -10.31 26.06
CA ARG A 25 14.23 -9.87 26.37
C ARG A 25 13.49 -9.48 25.10
N GLU A 26 12.18 -9.62 25.11
CA GLU A 26 11.32 -9.14 24.03
C GLU A 26 10.85 -7.69 24.23
N PRO A 27 10.78 -6.87 23.16
CA PRO A 27 10.15 -5.56 23.20
C PRO A 27 8.64 -5.67 23.46
N SER A 28 8.07 -4.67 24.13
CA SER A 28 6.62 -4.62 24.33
C SER A 28 5.89 -4.15 23.07
N ALA A 29 4.60 -4.44 22.97
CA ALA A 29 3.77 -3.88 21.89
C ALA A 29 3.81 -2.34 21.84
N ARG A 30 3.86 -1.68 23.01
CA ARG A 30 4.00 -0.21 23.11
C ARG A 30 5.34 0.30 22.59
N TYR A 31 6.42 -0.46 22.79
CA TYR A 31 7.72 -0.16 22.20
C TYR A 31 7.63 -0.22 20.67
N LEU A 32 7.02 -1.29 20.12
CA LEU A 32 6.86 -1.49 18.69
C LEU A 32 5.98 -0.41 18.05
N GLU A 33 4.86 -0.05 18.69
CA GLU A 33 3.99 1.05 18.26
C GLU A 33 4.75 2.38 18.17
N ALA A 34 5.53 2.72 19.20
CA ALA A 34 6.28 3.97 19.24
C ALA A 34 7.29 4.08 18.09
N ILE A 35 8.02 3.01 17.78
CA ILE A 35 8.98 3.02 16.68
C ILE A 35 8.30 2.98 15.31
N ALA A 36 7.12 2.36 15.20
CA ALA A 36 6.30 2.41 13.98
C ALA A 36 5.90 3.85 13.64
N SER A 37 5.58 4.67 14.64
CA SER A 37 5.17 6.07 14.45
C SER A 37 6.26 6.95 13.80
N VAL A 38 7.52 6.53 13.85
CA VAL A 38 8.66 7.22 13.21
C VAL A 38 9.16 6.49 11.94
N GLY A 39 8.36 5.55 11.43
CA GLY A 39 8.61 4.87 10.15
C GLY A 39 9.40 3.56 10.26
N ALA A 40 9.57 2.98 11.46
CA ALA A 40 10.13 1.63 11.56
C ALA A 40 9.15 0.58 11.02
N ASP A 41 9.64 -0.32 10.18
CA ASP A 41 8.88 -1.46 9.66
C ASP A 41 8.79 -2.56 10.72
N VAL A 42 7.76 -2.48 11.58
CA VAL A 42 7.51 -3.43 12.68
C VAL A 42 7.25 -4.84 12.14
N THR A 43 6.59 -4.97 10.99
CA THR A 43 6.34 -6.28 10.36
C THR A 43 7.65 -6.95 9.99
N TYR A 44 8.58 -6.21 9.38
CA TYR A 44 9.92 -6.73 9.09
C TYR A 44 10.69 -7.09 10.36
N ILE A 45 10.63 -6.25 11.40
CA ILE A 45 11.32 -6.51 12.68
C ILE A 45 10.84 -7.82 13.31
N LEU A 46 9.52 -8.09 13.30
CA LEU A 46 8.96 -9.29 13.92
C LEU A 46 9.12 -10.57 13.09
N THR A 47 9.10 -10.45 11.76
CA THR A 47 8.95 -11.61 10.87
C THR A 47 10.16 -11.87 9.98
N GLY A 48 11.08 -10.90 9.86
CA GLY A 48 12.17 -10.90 8.89
C GLY A 48 11.69 -10.73 7.43
N ARG A 49 10.39 -10.56 7.18
CA ARG A 49 9.82 -10.43 5.84
C ARG A 49 9.51 -8.98 5.55
N ARG A 50 10.10 -8.45 4.47
CA ARG A 50 9.69 -7.16 3.92
C ARG A 50 8.40 -7.39 3.14
N GLU A 51 7.27 -7.18 3.80
CA GLU A 51 6.00 -7.13 3.10
C GLU A 51 5.90 -5.81 2.34
N ARG A 52 5.52 -5.87 1.06
CA ARG A 52 4.89 -4.69 0.48
C ARG A 52 3.57 -4.50 1.23
N PRO A 53 3.20 -3.27 1.61
CA PRO A 53 1.92 -3.01 2.24
C PRO A 53 0.83 -3.79 1.49
N ALA A 54 0.01 -4.57 2.19
CA ALA A 54 -1.06 -5.33 1.54
C ALA A 54 -1.97 -4.40 0.71
N SER A 55 -2.10 -3.13 1.12
CA SER A 55 -2.73 -2.06 0.34
C SER A 55 -2.11 -1.88 -1.05
N GLU A 56 -0.78 -1.92 -1.22
CA GLU A 56 -0.14 -1.80 -2.53
C GLU A 56 -0.46 -2.99 -3.44
N LEU A 57 -0.65 -4.19 -2.88
CA LEU A 57 -1.03 -5.38 -3.66
C LEU A 57 -2.50 -5.30 -4.10
N THR A 58 -3.39 -4.84 -3.21
CA THR A 58 -4.80 -4.55 -3.54
C THR A 58 -4.91 -3.42 -4.56
N ASP A 59 -4.10 -2.37 -4.43
CA ASP A 59 -4.04 -1.23 -5.35
C ASP A 59 -3.52 -1.66 -6.71
N ARG A 60 -2.49 -2.50 -6.77
CA ARG A 60 -1.96 -3.01 -8.04
C ARG A 60 -2.97 -3.91 -8.76
N ALA A 61 -3.68 -4.77 -8.04
CA ALA A 61 -4.70 -5.63 -8.63
C ALA A 61 -5.85 -4.80 -9.23
N ARG A 62 -6.32 -3.77 -8.50
CA ARG A 62 -7.36 -2.87 -8.97
C ARG A 62 -6.89 -1.99 -10.14
N LEU A 63 -5.67 -1.46 -10.08
CA LEU A 63 -5.08 -0.68 -11.17
C LEU A 63 -4.96 -1.51 -12.45
N LYS A 64 -4.53 -2.77 -12.33
CA LYS A 64 -4.50 -3.69 -13.47
C LYS A 64 -5.90 -3.88 -14.06
N ALA A 65 -6.91 -4.13 -13.23
CA ALA A 65 -8.30 -4.31 -13.69
C ALA A 65 -8.84 -3.04 -14.38
N ALA A 66 -8.53 -1.86 -13.86
CA ALA A 66 -8.90 -0.58 -14.48
C ALA A 66 -8.27 -0.44 -15.87
N ILE A 67 -6.98 -0.72 -16.02
CA ILE A 67 -6.28 -0.68 -17.32
C ILE A 67 -6.92 -1.67 -18.29
N GLU A 68 -7.15 -2.92 -17.89
CA GLU A 68 -7.78 -3.93 -18.76
C GLU A 68 -9.17 -3.50 -19.26
N VAL A 69 -9.97 -2.87 -18.39
CA VAL A 69 -11.28 -2.31 -18.75
C VAL A 69 -11.16 -1.18 -19.76
N ILE A 70 -10.20 -0.26 -19.56
CA ILE A 70 -9.96 0.83 -20.49
C ILE A 70 -9.52 0.30 -21.85
N GLU A 71 -8.56 -0.63 -21.91
CA GLU A 71 -8.09 -1.22 -23.17
C GLU A 71 -9.23 -1.96 -23.90
N GLU A 72 -10.06 -2.72 -23.18
CA GLU A 72 -11.22 -3.42 -23.76
C GLU A 72 -12.32 -2.46 -24.24
N GLY A 73 -12.54 -1.36 -23.52
CA GLY A 73 -13.51 -0.32 -23.89
C GLY A 73 -13.06 0.50 -25.10
N LEU A 74 -11.76 0.80 -25.21
CA LEU A 74 -11.19 1.57 -26.31
C LEU A 74 -11.03 0.76 -27.60
N GLY A 75 -10.74 -0.54 -27.50
CA GLY A 75 -10.42 -1.36 -28.67
C GLY A 75 -9.23 -0.77 -29.43
N ASP A 76 -9.40 -0.47 -30.72
CA ASP A 76 -8.35 0.13 -31.56
C ASP A 76 -8.19 1.65 -31.36
N LYS A 77 -9.09 2.31 -30.62
CA LYS A 77 -9.04 3.75 -30.40
C LYS A 77 -7.90 4.11 -29.46
N ARG A 78 -7.19 5.20 -29.76
CA ARG A 78 -6.12 5.73 -28.90
C ARG A 78 -6.53 7.03 -28.24
N LEU A 79 -6.36 7.10 -26.92
CA LEU A 79 -6.44 8.35 -26.17
C LEU A 79 -5.04 8.97 -26.01
N PRO A 80 -4.94 10.31 -26.03
CA PRO A 80 -3.74 11.00 -25.58
C PRO A 80 -3.37 10.60 -24.13
N PRO A 81 -2.09 10.64 -23.74
CA PRO A 81 -1.63 10.18 -22.42
C PRO A 81 -2.43 10.77 -21.25
N ASP A 82 -2.70 12.07 -21.26
CA ASP A 82 -3.41 12.76 -20.18
C ASP A 82 -4.86 12.24 -20.03
N LYS A 83 -5.55 12.06 -21.15
CA LYS A 83 -6.92 11.52 -21.18
C LYS A 83 -6.98 10.04 -20.82
N LYS A 84 -5.94 9.28 -21.17
CA LYS A 84 -5.82 7.89 -20.75
C LYS A 84 -5.61 7.78 -19.24
N ALA A 85 -4.81 8.66 -18.65
CA ALA A 85 -4.62 8.72 -17.21
C ALA A 85 -5.92 9.08 -16.47
N GLU A 86 -6.66 10.10 -16.94
CA GLU A 86 -7.99 10.44 -16.41
C GLU A 86 -8.96 9.25 -16.46
N ALA A 87 -9.02 8.54 -17.59
CA ALA A 87 -9.89 7.38 -17.75
C ALA A 87 -9.51 6.20 -16.83
N ILE A 88 -8.21 5.93 -16.67
CA ILE A 88 -7.72 4.87 -15.77
C ILE A 88 -8.06 5.19 -14.31
N LEU A 89 -7.91 6.45 -13.88
CA LEU A 89 -8.26 6.88 -12.53
C LEU A 89 -9.77 6.72 -12.27
N LEU A 90 -10.60 7.18 -13.21
CA LEU A 90 -12.05 7.02 -13.10
C LEU A 90 -12.46 5.53 -13.05
N ALA A 91 -11.88 4.69 -13.90
CA ALA A 91 -12.15 3.25 -13.88
C ALA A 91 -11.68 2.59 -12.59
N TYR A 92 -10.54 3.03 -12.03
CA TYR A 92 -10.03 2.56 -10.75
C TYR A 92 -10.99 2.92 -9.60
N GLU A 93 -11.48 4.15 -9.56
CA GLU A 93 -12.44 4.62 -8.55
C GLU A 93 -13.76 3.86 -8.64
N LEU A 94 -14.31 3.73 -9.86
CA LEU A 94 -15.55 2.98 -10.07
C LEU A 94 -15.41 1.52 -9.63
N LEU A 95 -14.28 0.86 -9.90
CA LEU A 95 -14.04 -0.52 -9.46
C LEU A 95 -13.85 -0.66 -7.94
N ALA A 96 -13.75 0.44 -7.19
CA ALA A 96 -13.81 0.42 -5.73
C ALA A 96 -15.27 0.44 -5.20
N GLU A 97 -16.25 0.85 -6.03
CA GLU A 97 -17.65 0.88 -5.63
C GLU A 97 -18.27 -0.53 -5.59
N PRO A 98 -18.98 -0.91 -4.51
CA PRO A 98 -19.58 -2.24 -4.38
C PRO A 98 -20.61 -2.59 -5.48
N THR A 99 -21.20 -1.57 -6.10
CA THR A 99 -22.24 -1.70 -7.13
C THR A 99 -21.68 -1.74 -8.54
N ALA A 100 -20.41 -1.38 -8.74
CA ALA A 100 -19.80 -1.35 -10.05
C ALA A 100 -19.37 -2.75 -10.49
N THR A 101 -19.66 -3.08 -11.74
CA THR A 101 -19.16 -4.29 -12.38
C THR A 101 -18.19 -3.94 -13.51
N ARG A 102 -17.29 -4.87 -13.83
CA ARG A 102 -16.38 -4.73 -14.98
C ARG A 102 -17.15 -4.37 -16.26
N ALA A 103 -18.28 -5.04 -16.50
CA ALA A 103 -19.13 -4.83 -17.67
C ALA A 103 -19.72 -3.41 -17.72
N THR A 104 -20.21 -2.89 -16.59
CA THR A 104 -20.78 -1.52 -16.52
C THR A 104 -19.73 -0.44 -16.79
N VAL A 105 -18.49 -0.64 -16.32
CA VAL A 105 -17.41 0.33 -16.57
C VAL A 105 -16.99 0.28 -18.04
N ILE A 106 -16.84 -0.91 -18.64
CA ILE A 106 -16.52 -1.06 -20.08
C ILE A 106 -17.57 -0.34 -20.95
N GLU A 107 -18.86 -0.53 -20.66
CA GLU A 107 -19.95 0.11 -21.40
C GLU A 107 -19.89 1.65 -21.30
N LEU A 108 -19.55 2.17 -20.13
CA LEU A 108 -19.40 3.61 -19.91
C LEU A 108 -18.24 4.18 -20.74
N ILE A 109 -17.10 3.49 -20.80
CA ILE A 109 -15.94 3.90 -21.60
C ILE A 109 -16.25 3.91 -23.09
N ARG A 110 -16.96 2.89 -23.59
CA ARG A 110 -17.39 2.82 -25.01
C ARG A 110 -18.28 3.99 -25.43
N ARG A 111 -19.01 4.60 -24.51
CA ARG A 111 -19.87 5.76 -24.78
C ARG A 111 -19.11 7.08 -24.83
N VAL A 112 -17.95 7.15 -24.18
CA VAL A 112 -17.16 8.39 -24.02
C VAL A 112 -15.98 8.43 -25.00
N ALA A 113 -15.51 7.28 -25.49
CA ALA A 113 -14.47 7.12 -26.50
C ALA A 113 -15.01 7.10 -27.93
#